data_AF-A0A1E8CWW9-F1
#
_entry.id   AF-A0A1E8CWW9-F1
#
_cell.length_a   1.000
_cell.length_b   1.000
_cell.length_c   1.000
_cell.angle_alpha   90.00
_cell.angle_beta   90.00
_cell.angle_gamma   90.00
#
_symmetry.space_group_name_H-M   'P 1'
#
loop_
_entity.id
_entity.type
_entity.pdbx_description
1 polymer ?
#
loop_
_entity_poly.entity_id
_entity_poly.type
_entity_poly.pdbx_seq_one_letter_code
_entity_poly.pdbx_strand_id
1 'polypeptide(L)'
;MILLIGAGLGGCGNGDSPSTSSAVTAAVSIVPTDLARATSGDTNLDGAADAGKAMTADDLCGFLADETPKVIDLKPAEYAYATFGGALLTFYSGKGLLTDIDGADIDALAAKGCPEKAATLLPVLGASSFEKLLSQ
;
A
#
# COMPACT_ATOMS: atom_id res chain seq x y z
N MET A 1 -26.31 -37.69 -26.73
CA MET A 1 -27.10 -37.44 -27.95
C MET A 1 -28.04 -36.30 -27.61
N ILE A 2 -27.72 -35.08 -28.07
CA ILE A 2 -28.46 -34.34 -29.14
C ILE A 2 -29.69 -33.63 -28.55
N LEU A 3 -30.06 -32.38 -28.86
CA LEU A 3 -29.52 -31.29 -29.66
C LEU A 3 -30.62 -30.20 -29.58
N LEU A 4 -30.26 -29.00 -29.15
CA LEU A 4 -30.56 -27.71 -29.78
C LEU A 4 -31.77 -27.55 -30.75
N ILE A 5 -32.53 -26.46 -30.52
CA ILE A 5 -33.08 -25.44 -31.47
C ILE A 5 -34.58 -25.49 -31.83
N GLY A 6 -35.20 -24.30 -31.76
CA GLY A 6 -36.16 -23.80 -32.76
C GLY A 6 -37.28 -22.95 -32.17
N ALA A 7 -37.15 -21.61 -32.09
CA ALA A 7 -37.45 -20.60 -33.13
C ALA A 7 -38.97 -20.34 -33.30
N GLY A 8 -39.48 -19.17 -32.89
CA GLY A 8 -39.78 -18.01 -33.77
C GLY A 8 -41.30 -17.89 -33.95
N LEU A 9 -42.00 -16.79 -34.24
CA LEU A 9 -41.82 -15.38 -34.64
C LEU A 9 -43.13 -14.69 -34.15
N GLY A 10 -43.22 -13.48 -33.59
CA GLY A 10 -42.84 -12.17 -34.11
C GLY A 10 -44.10 -11.28 -34.19
N GLY A 11 -44.14 -10.13 -33.49
CA GLY A 11 -45.19 -9.09 -33.70
C GLY A 11 -45.59 -8.25 -32.49
N CYS A 12 -44.81 -7.18 -32.24
CA CYS A 12 -44.89 -6.06 -31.28
C CYS A 12 -46.28 -5.55 -30.82
N GLY A 13 -46.46 -5.03 -29.60
CA GLY A 13 -45.51 -4.70 -28.54
C GLY A 13 -46.22 -3.85 -27.49
N ASN A 14 -46.60 -4.48 -26.39
CA ASN A 14 -47.39 -3.92 -25.29
C ASN A 14 -46.85 -4.53 -23.98
N GLY A 15 -46.65 -3.70 -22.95
CA GLY A 15 -46.46 -4.13 -21.55
C GLY A 15 -45.04 -4.58 -21.15
N ASP A 16 -44.59 -4.00 -20.03
CA ASP A 16 -43.62 -4.51 -19.03
C ASP A 16 -42.37 -5.29 -19.46
N SER A 17 -41.21 -4.60 -19.35
CA SER A 17 -39.83 -5.04 -18.97
C SER A 17 -39.23 -6.38 -19.50
N PRO A 18 -37.88 -6.52 -19.61
CA PRO A 18 -36.79 -5.54 -19.80
C PRO A 18 -35.80 -5.93 -20.93
N SER A 19 -34.78 -5.09 -21.11
CA SER A 19 -33.48 -5.32 -21.79
C SER A 19 -33.39 -5.16 -23.31
N THR A 20 -32.84 -4.04 -23.78
CA THR A 20 -31.46 -3.97 -24.33
C THR A 20 -31.07 -2.55 -24.77
N SER A 21 -29.88 -2.14 -24.32
CA SER A 21 -28.88 -1.33 -25.03
C SER A 21 -29.28 0.00 -25.68
N SER A 22 -29.07 1.09 -24.95
CA SER A 22 -27.94 1.99 -25.23
C SER A 22 -27.63 2.84 -24.01
N ALA A 23 -26.44 2.59 -23.46
CA ALA A 23 -25.72 3.47 -22.54
C ALA A 23 -25.60 4.85 -23.20
N VAL A 24 -25.68 5.96 -22.48
CA VAL A 24 -24.78 6.40 -21.41
C VAL A 24 -25.51 7.56 -20.72
N THR A 25 -25.37 7.70 -19.40
CA THR A 25 -25.01 8.98 -18.74
C THR A 25 -25.20 8.83 -17.23
N ALA A 26 -24.09 9.09 -16.52
CA ALA A 26 -23.99 9.38 -15.11
C ALA A 26 -24.44 8.29 -14.13
N ALA A 27 -23.73 7.15 -14.17
CA ALA A 27 -23.31 6.57 -12.90
C ALA A 27 -22.41 7.62 -12.22
N VAL A 28 -22.93 8.28 -11.18
CA VAL A 28 -22.08 8.95 -10.19
C VAL A 28 -21.24 7.84 -9.56
N SER A 29 -20.08 7.64 -10.18
CA SER A 29 -19.00 6.83 -9.64
C SER A 29 -18.46 7.63 -8.47
N ILE A 30 -18.97 7.34 -7.27
CA ILE A 30 -18.33 7.75 -6.03
C ILE A 30 -17.09 6.85 -5.90
N VAL A 31 -16.12 7.09 -6.78
CA VAL A 31 -14.75 6.65 -6.52
C VAL A 31 -14.30 7.52 -5.35
N PRO A 32 -13.90 6.95 -4.21
CA PRO A 32 -13.28 7.75 -3.16
C PRO A 32 -12.13 8.53 -3.81
N THR A 33 -12.22 9.85 -3.71
CA THR A 33 -11.32 10.81 -4.38
C THR A 33 -9.87 10.71 -3.86
N ASP A 34 -9.61 9.83 -2.89
CA ASP A 34 -8.29 9.56 -2.34
C ASP A 34 -7.44 8.56 -3.13
N LEU A 35 -7.96 7.95 -4.21
CA LEU A 35 -7.13 7.15 -5.14
C LEU A 35 -6.42 8.00 -6.21
N ALA A 36 -6.41 9.32 -6.04
CA ALA A 36 -5.79 10.28 -6.94
C ALA A 36 -4.64 11.04 -6.27
N ARG A 37 -3.78 10.38 -5.48
CA ARG A 37 -2.46 10.96 -5.14
C ARG A 37 -1.43 9.94 -4.64
N ALA A 38 -1.30 8.84 -5.37
CA ALA A 38 -0.09 8.03 -5.33
C ALA A 38 0.53 7.96 -6.74
N THR A 39 0.59 9.09 -7.43
CA THR A 39 1.65 9.30 -8.40
C THR A 39 2.77 9.96 -7.62
N SER A 40 3.96 9.36 -7.68
CA SER A 40 5.25 9.92 -7.30
C SER A 40 5.21 11.43 -7.08
N GLY A 41 5.78 11.89 -5.96
CA GLY A 41 5.82 13.29 -5.51
C GLY A 41 6.52 14.28 -6.46
N ASP A 42 6.62 13.95 -7.74
CA ASP A 42 6.90 14.85 -8.83
C ASP A 42 5.75 15.86 -8.98
N THR A 43 5.99 17.06 -8.46
CA THR A 43 5.06 18.20 -8.65
C THR A 43 5.34 18.99 -9.93
N ASN A 44 6.42 18.65 -10.64
CA ASN A 44 6.89 19.32 -11.84
C ASN A 44 7.15 18.25 -12.90
N LEU A 45 6.10 17.83 -13.63
CA LEU A 45 6.07 16.77 -14.66
C LEU A 45 7.14 16.91 -15.77
N ASP A 46 8.41 16.91 -15.41
CA ASP A 46 9.59 17.10 -16.24
C ASP A 46 10.29 15.76 -16.53
N GLY A 47 9.77 14.68 -15.91
CA GLY A 47 10.26 13.32 -16.08
C GLY A 47 11.49 13.00 -15.24
N ALA A 48 11.96 13.92 -14.40
CA ALA A 48 12.91 13.64 -13.34
C ALA A 48 12.13 13.20 -12.09
N ALA A 49 12.49 12.03 -11.54
CA ALA A 49 12.00 11.70 -10.21
C ALA A 49 12.54 12.76 -9.23
N ASP A 50 11.65 13.52 -8.59
CA ASP A 50 12.00 14.38 -7.47
C ASP A 50 12.81 13.54 -6.48
N ALA A 51 14.05 13.97 -6.19
CA ALA A 51 14.90 13.28 -5.23
C ALA A 51 14.16 13.26 -3.90
N GLY A 52 13.80 12.06 -3.42
CA GLY A 52 13.07 11.89 -2.17
C GLY A 52 13.71 12.67 -1.03
N LYS A 53 12.90 13.15 -0.09
CA LYS A 53 13.43 13.89 1.07
C LYS A 53 14.24 12.94 1.93
N ALA A 54 15.53 13.24 2.11
CA ALA A 54 16.43 12.47 2.96
C ALA A 54 15.80 12.13 4.32
N MET A 55 15.84 10.85 4.68
CA MET A 55 15.34 10.33 5.94
C MET A 55 16.16 10.87 7.11
N THR A 56 15.50 11.44 8.12
CA THR A 56 16.18 11.81 9.38
C THR A 56 15.95 10.76 10.47
N ALA A 57 16.78 10.78 11.50
CA ALA A 57 16.60 9.91 12.66
C ALA A 57 15.26 10.22 13.38
N ASP A 58 14.89 11.50 13.51
CA ASP A 58 13.61 11.91 14.10
C ASP A 58 12.41 11.38 13.31
N ASP A 59 12.47 11.44 11.98
CA ASP A 59 11.42 10.88 11.12
C ASP A 59 11.23 9.38 11.35
N LEU A 60 12.34 8.63 11.32
CA LEU A 60 12.30 7.18 11.54
C LEU A 60 11.82 6.86 12.96
N CYS A 61 12.28 7.59 13.97
CA CYS A 61 11.90 7.35 15.35
C CYS A 61 10.43 7.66 15.64
N GLY A 62 9.87 8.69 14.98
CA GLY A 62 8.43 8.94 14.98
C GLY A 62 7.66 7.77 14.39
N PHE A 63 8.07 7.30 13.21
CA PHE A 63 7.48 6.12 12.57
C PHE A 63 7.55 4.87 13.48
N LEU A 64 8.71 4.55 14.04
CA LEU A 64 8.86 3.42 14.95
C LEU A 64 8.01 3.58 16.22
N ALA A 65 7.85 4.80 16.73
CA ALA A 65 6.99 5.06 17.88
C ALA A 65 5.52 4.74 17.60
N ASP A 66 5.05 5.08 16.41
CA ASP A 66 3.67 4.89 16.00
C ASP A 66 3.36 3.44 15.61
N GLU A 67 4.31 2.75 14.96
CA GLU A 67 4.10 1.39 14.47
C GLU A 67 4.37 0.30 15.50
N THR A 68 5.37 0.48 16.39
CA THR A 68 5.70 -0.53 17.42
C THR A 68 4.48 -1.01 18.24
N PRO A 69 3.62 -0.14 18.81
CA PRO A 69 2.46 -0.60 19.58
C PRO A 69 1.40 -1.32 18.73
N LYS A 70 1.39 -1.12 17.41
CA LYS A 70 0.44 -1.79 16.50
C LYS A 70 0.87 -3.22 16.18
N VAL A 71 2.17 -3.52 16.28
CA VAL A 71 2.72 -4.82 15.89
C VAL A 71 3.21 -5.66 17.06
N ILE A 72 3.47 -5.07 18.24
CA ILE A 72 4.04 -5.79 19.40
C ILE A 72 3.20 -6.97 19.89
N ASP A 73 1.88 -6.88 19.75
CA ASP A 73 0.94 -7.92 20.18
C ASP A 73 0.48 -8.83 19.02
N LEU A 74 0.94 -8.57 17.79
CA LEU A 74 0.56 -9.38 16.63
C LEU A 74 1.30 -10.71 16.65
N LYS A 75 0.51 -11.79 16.59
CA LYS A 75 1.00 -13.16 16.48
C LYS A 75 0.28 -13.91 15.36
N PRO A 76 0.97 -14.81 14.65
CA PRO A 76 2.42 -15.07 14.73
C PRO A 76 3.29 -13.94 14.12
N ALA A 77 4.61 -14.04 14.28
CA ALA A 77 5.57 -12.96 13.95
C ALA A 77 5.53 -12.56 12.46
N GLU A 78 5.13 -13.47 11.58
CA GLU A 78 4.94 -13.22 10.16
C GLU A 78 3.86 -12.16 9.89
N TYR A 79 2.81 -12.09 10.73
CA TYR A 79 1.81 -11.01 10.61
C TYR A 79 2.33 -9.67 11.12
N ALA A 80 3.14 -9.69 12.18
CA ALA A 80 3.82 -8.49 12.66
C ALA A 80 4.76 -7.94 11.57
N TYR A 81 5.52 -8.83 10.91
CA TYR A 81 6.37 -8.48 9.79
C TYR A 81 5.60 -7.94 8.59
N ALA A 82 4.54 -8.62 8.13
CA ALA A 82 3.75 -8.15 6.99
C ALA A 82 3.12 -6.77 7.26
N THR A 83 2.63 -6.55 8.48
CA THR A 83 2.04 -5.26 8.90
C THR A 83 3.11 -4.17 8.93
N PHE A 84 4.25 -4.44 9.57
CA PHE A 84 5.36 -3.49 9.67
C PHE A 84 5.97 -3.18 8.29
N GLY A 85 6.20 -4.20 7.45
CA GLY A 85 6.76 -4.05 6.11
C GLY A 85 5.86 -3.21 5.19
N GLY A 86 4.53 -3.42 5.25
CA GLY A 86 3.58 -2.59 4.51
C GLY A 86 3.58 -1.13 4.98
N ALA A 87 3.66 -0.90 6.30
CA ALA A 87 3.76 0.44 6.88
C ALA A 87 5.09 1.12 6.50
N LEU A 88 6.20 0.39 6.54
CA LEU A 88 7.53 0.86 6.16
C LEU A 88 7.57 1.30 4.69
N LEU A 89 7.03 0.47 3.78
CA LEU A 89 6.95 0.81 2.36
C LEU A 89 6.12 2.07 2.13
N THR A 90 4.99 2.20 2.83
CA THR A 90 4.12 3.39 2.74
C THR A 90 4.83 4.64 3.27
N PHE A 91 5.56 4.51 4.37
CA PHE A 91 6.33 5.60 4.97
C PHE A 91 7.44 6.10 4.03
N TYR A 92 8.21 5.20 3.43
CA TYR A 92 9.25 5.55 2.46
C TYR A 92 8.66 6.10 1.16
N SER A 93 7.55 5.55 0.69
CA SER A 93 6.81 6.05 -0.47
C SER A 93 6.34 7.49 -0.27
N GLY A 94 5.76 7.80 0.90
CA GLY A 94 5.34 9.15 1.26
C GLY A 94 6.48 10.18 1.31
N LYS A 95 7.74 9.72 1.43
CA LYS A 95 8.94 10.55 1.39
C LYS A 95 9.64 10.58 0.02
N GLY A 96 9.15 9.82 -0.97
CA GLY A 96 9.80 9.68 -2.28
C GLY A 96 11.07 8.81 -2.25
N LEU A 97 11.22 7.94 -1.26
CA LEU A 97 12.43 7.13 -1.02
C LEU A 97 12.23 5.64 -1.30
N LEU A 98 11.24 5.28 -2.13
CA LEU A 98 10.88 3.89 -2.44
C LEU A 98 12.03 3.05 -2.99
N THR A 99 13.00 3.66 -3.67
CA THR A 99 14.19 3.02 -4.24
C THR A 99 15.37 2.92 -3.28
N ASP A 100 15.30 3.59 -2.14
CA ASP A 100 16.42 3.83 -1.22
C ASP A 100 16.15 3.22 0.17
N ILE A 101 15.35 2.16 0.23
CA ILE A 101 15.11 1.41 1.47
C ILE A 101 16.30 0.49 1.74
N ASP A 102 17.33 1.01 2.38
CA ASP A 102 18.45 0.22 2.89
C ASP A 102 18.28 -0.05 4.39
N GLY A 103 18.27 -1.33 4.78
CA GLY A 103 18.12 -1.72 6.18
C GLY A 103 19.31 -1.31 7.05
N ALA A 104 20.52 -1.20 6.49
CA ALA A 104 21.69 -0.70 7.22
C ALA A 104 21.56 0.79 7.54
N ASP A 105 20.96 1.57 6.63
CA ASP A 105 20.66 2.99 6.89
C ASP A 105 19.57 3.13 7.96
N ILE A 106 18.54 2.27 7.95
CA ILE A 106 17.52 2.22 9.01
C ILE A 106 18.18 1.90 10.35
N ASP A 107 19.05 0.89 10.40
CA ASP A 107 19.78 0.53 11.61
C ASP A 107 20.65 1.69 12.12
N ALA A 108 21.35 2.39 11.23
CA ALA A 108 22.18 3.56 11.59
C ALA A 108 21.35 4.73 12.13
N LEU A 109 20.21 5.03 11.50
CA LEU A 109 19.29 6.08 11.94
C LEU A 109 18.63 5.72 13.27
N ALA A 110 18.21 4.47 13.45
CA ALA A 110 17.62 3.98 14.69
C ALA A 110 18.64 4.00 15.84
N ALA A 111 19.89 3.59 15.60
CA ALA A 111 20.96 3.65 16.59
C ALA A 111 21.27 5.09 17.03
N LYS A 112 21.11 6.06 16.13
CA LYS A 112 21.33 7.48 16.41
C LYS A 112 20.18 8.14 17.18
N GLY A 113 18.93 7.75 16.91
CA GLY A 113 17.76 8.47 17.42
C GLY A 113 16.93 7.73 18.47
N CYS A 114 16.79 6.41 18.37
CA CYS A 114 15.85 5.62 19.18
C CYS A 114 16.23 4.13 19.24
N PRO A 115 17.43 3.79 19.77
CA PRO A 115 17.88 2.40 19.85
C PRO A 115 16.93 1.52 20.69
N GLU A 116 16.27 2.08 21.70
CA GLU A 116 15.31 1.36 22.54
C GLU A 116 14.04 0.92 21.79
N LYS A 117 13.59 1.72 20.82
CA LYS A 117 12.42 1.36 19.99
C LYS A 117 12.76 0.21 19.05
N ALA A 118 13.91 0.29 18.38
CA ALA A 118 14.40 -0.80 17.54
C ALA A 118 14.60 -2.09 18.36
N ALA A 119 15.19 -2.00 19.55
CA ALA A 119 15.39 -3.15 20.43
C ALA A 119 14.07 -3.80 20.91
N THR A 120 12.99 -3.02 21.01
CA THR A 120 11.66 -3.53 21.36
C THR A 120 10.99 -4.20 20.17
N LEU A 121 11.12 -3.60 18.98
CA LEU A 121 10.43 -4.02 17.78
C LEU A 121 11.09 -5.24 17.10
N LEU A 122 12.41 -5.23 16.93
CA LEU A 122 13.14 -6.26 16.18
C LEU A 122 12.88 -7.69 16.67
N PRO A 123 12.82 -7.98 17.99
CA PRO A 123 12.47 -9.31 18.48
C PRO A 123 11.05 -9.76 18.11
N VAL A 124 10.08 -8.83 18.06
CA VAL A 124 8.70 -9.11 17.65
C VAL A 124 8.65 -9.51 16.18
N LEU A 125 9.46 -8.84 15.36
CA LEU A 125 9.58 -9.11 13.93
C LEU A 125 10.47 -10.33 13.63
N GLY A 126 11.04 -10.97 14.64
CA GLY A 126 11.91 -12.14 14.48
C GLY A 126 13.27 -11.83 13.85
N ALA A 127 13.74 -10.57 13.91
CA ALA A 127 15.00 -10.15 13.34
C ALA A 127 15.98 -9.60 14.39
N SER A 128 17.27 -9.61 14.07
CA SER A 128 18.30 -9.00 14.91
C SER A 128 18.65 -7.56 14.51
N SER A 129 18.22 -7.12 13.32
CA SER A 129 18.45 -5.78 12.76
C SER A 129 17.49 -5.55 11.59
N PHE A 130 17.29 -4.30 11.17
CA PHE A 130 16.47 -3.98 10.00
C PHE A 130 17.14 -4.44 8.70
N GLU A 131 18.48 -4.39 8.61
CA GLU A 131 19.25 -4.99 7.52
C GLU A 131 18.89 -6.46 7.31
N LYS A 132 18.92 -7.26 8.39
CA LYS A 132 18.54 -8.68 8.29
C LYS A 132 17.07 -8.86 8.02
N LEU A 133 16.21 -8.00 8.57
CA LEU A 133 14.77 -8.07 8.36
C LEU A 133 14.43 -7.92 6.87
N LEU A 134 15.06 -6.96 6.18
CA LEU A 134 14.79 -6.66 4.77
C LEU A 134 15.55 -7.55 3.78
N SER A 135 16.49 -8.36 4.26
CA SER A 135 17.28 -9.29 3.45
C SER A 135 16.71 -10.72 3.38
N GLN A 136 15.53 -10.96 3.99
CA GLN A 136 14.91 -12.29 4.04
C GLN A 136 14.11 -12.64 2.78
#